data_AF-A0A817YV43-F1
#
_entry.id   AF-A0A817YV43-F1
#
_cell.length_a   1.000
_cell.length_b   1.000
_cell.length_c   1.000
_cell.angle_alpha   90.00
_cell.angle_beta   90.00
_cell.angle_gamma   90.00
#
_symmetry.space_group_name_H-M   'P 1'
#
loop_
_entity.id
_entity.type
_entity.pdbx_description
1 polymer ?
#
loop_
_entity_poly.entity_id
_entity_poly.type
_entity_poly.pdbx_seq_one_letter_code
_entity_poly.pdbx_strand_id
1 'polypeptide(L)'
;MEKERYNIQSLILKLQGTICIIGARQRGLARGLHEATHNCFASNKYLNFFLGTFCSGYVIFQTFRGYQVSHVKNHHPYLGTDRDPDYQGLKENGICGIHRTSENVKRYLRSLFLPIASFNYLLYLI
;
A
#
# COMPACT_ATOMS: atom_id res chain seq x y z
N MET A 1 -1.75 45.13 11.09
CA MET A 1 -2.15 43.78 10.64
C MET A 1 -0.96 43.15 9.95
N GLU A 2 -0.13 42.48 10.73
CA GLU A 2 1.11 41.84 10.30
C GLU A 2 0.73 40.55 9.57
N LYS A 3 0.80 40.58 8.23
CA LYS A 3 0.55 39.40 7.39
C LYS A 3 1.59 38.33 7.76
N GLU A 4 1.12 37.18 8.23
CA GLU A 4 1.89 35.93 8.31
C GLU A 4 2.70 35.71 7.01
N ARG A 5 3.99 36.04 7.03
CA ARG A 5 4.91 35.51 6.00
C ARG A 5 5.13 34.05 6.35
N TYR A 6 4.47 33.15 5.62
CA TYR A 6 4.78 31.72 5.65
C TYR A 6 6.26 31.54 5.24
N ASN A 7 7.13 31.23 6.20
CA ASN A 7 8.51 30.85 5.92
C ASN A 7 8.50 29.53 5.14
N ILE A 8 9.20 29.46 4.00
CA ILE A 8 9.31 28.26 3.17
C ILE A 8 9.75 27.04 4.01
N GLN A 9 10.66 27.22 4.97
CA GLN A 9 11.08 26.15 5.88
C GLN A 9 9.93 25.64 6.76
N SER A 10 9.08 26.56 7.26
CA SER A 10 7.89 26.20 8.03
C SER A 10 6.87 25.46 7.18
N LEU A 11 6.68 25.87 5.92
CA LEU A 11 5.80 25.20 4.98
C LEU A 11 6.29 23.77 4.64
N ILE A 12 7.59 23.60 4.38
CA ILE A 12 8.20 22.29 4.12
C ILE A 12 7.99 21.36 5.31
N LEU A 13 8.25 21.83 6.52
CA LEU A 13 8.08 21.01 7.73
C LEU A 13 6.61 20.59 7.94
N LYS A 14 5.67 21.51 7.70
CA LYS A 14 4.22 21.21 7.76
C LYS A 14 3.85 20.15 6.73
N LEU A 15 4.30 20.27 5.48
CA LEU A 15 4.03 19.29 4.43
C LEU A 15 4.58 17.90 4.76
N GLN A 16 5.83 17.83 5.25
CA GLN A 16 6.44 16.57 5.68
C GLN A 16 5.63 15.90 6.80
N GLY A 17 5.24 16.67 7.82
CA GLY A 17 4.41 16.16 8.92
C GLY A 17 3.05 15.65 8.44
N THR A 18 2.39 16.39 7.55
CA THR A 18 1.11 15.99 6.96
C THR A 18 1.23 14.69 6.16
N ILE A 19 2.27 14.52 5.34
CA ILE A 19 2.51 13.29 4.57
C ILE A 19 2.67 12.09 5.51
N CYS A 20 3.48 12.22 6.56
CA CYS A 20 3.67 11.15 7.54
C CYS A 20 2.37 10.75 8.25
N ILE A 21 1.56 11.73 8.66
CA ILE A 21 0.27 11.47 9.33
C ILE A 21 -0.70 10.75 8.38
N ILE A 22 -0.81 11.20 7.13
CA ILE A 22 -1.67 10.57 6.13
C ILE A 22 -1.21 9.12 5.87
N GLY A 23 0.10 8.90 5.66
CA GLY A 23 0.65 7.57 5.45
C GLY A 23 0.42 6.62 6.63
N ALA A 24 0.54 7.11 7.87
CA ALA A 24 0.25 6.33 9.07
C ALA A 24 -1.23 5.90 9.14
N ARG A 25 -2.15 6.79 8.77
CA ARG A 25 -3.59 6.47 8.71
C ARG A 25 -3.91 5.47 7.60
N GLN A 26 -3.34 5.66 6.41
CA GLN A 26 -3.47 4.71 5.30
C GLN A 26 -2.95 3.31 5.70
N ARG A 27 -1.83 3.23 6.43
CA ARG A 27 -1.30 1.96 6.95
C ARG A 27 -2.28 1.29 7.94
N GLY A 28 -2.92 2.07 8.80
CA GLY A 28 -3.98 1.60 9.70
C GLY A 28 -5.19 1.04 8.95
N LEU A 29 -5.65 1.74 7.91
CA LEU A 29 -6.75 1.27 7.05
C LEU A 29 -6.39 -0.02 6.30
N ALA A 30 -5.17 -0.12 5.78
CA ALA A 30 -4.67 -1.34 5.15
C ALA A 30 -4.65 -2.53 6.12
N ARG A 31 -4.32 -2.29 7.40
CA ARG A 31 -4.41 -3.31 8.44
C ARG A 31 -5.85 -3.74 8.71
N GLY A 32 -6.79 -2.79 8.76
CA GLY A 32 -8.22 -3.11 8.91
C GLY A 32 -8.73 -3.99 7.77
N LEU A 33 -8.40 -3.65 6.52
CA LEU A 33 -8.69 -4.50 5.36
C LEU A 33 -8.06 -5.89 5.52
N HIS A 34 -6.79 -5.95 5.91
CA HIS A 34 -6.08 -7.21 6.13
C HIS A 34 -6.79 -8.13 7.12
N GLU A 35 -7.06 -7.65 8.33
CA GLU A 35 -7.75 -8.41 9.37
C GLU A 35 -9.17 -8.79 8.94
N ALA A 36 -9.86 -7.93 8.20
CA ALA A 36 -11.20 -8.19 7.69
C ALA A 36 -11.21 -9.30 6.62
N THR A 37 -10.21 -9.35 5.73
CA THR A 37 -10.12 -10.44 4.73
C THR A 37 -9.84 -11.81 5.32
N HIS A 38 -9.19 -11.85 6.49
CA HIS A 38 -9.04 -13.06 7.33
C HIS A 38 -10.29 -13.38 8.17
N ASN A 39 -11.32 -12.53 8.16
CA ASN A 39 -12.49 -12.58 9.03
C ASN A 39 -12.16 -12.47 10.53
N CYS A 40 -11.08 -11.78 10.89
CA CYS A 40 -10.64 -11.59 12.27
C CYS A 40 -10.87 -10.17 12.80
N PHE A 41 -11.40 -9.25 11.97
CA PHE A 41 -11.65 -7.86 12.37
C PHE A 41 -12.95 -7.71 13.18
N ALA A 42 -13.97 -8.50 12.86
CA ALA A 42 -15.24 -8.55 13.57
C ALA A 42 -15.73 -10.00 13.73
N SER A 43 -16.67 -10.25 14.64
CA SER A 43 -17.26 -11.58 14.84
C SER A 43 -18.16 -12.04 13.69
N ASN A 44 -18.69 -11.11 12.89
CA ASN A 44 -19.59 -11.41 11.77
C ASN A 44 -18.87 -11.24 10.42
N LYS A 45 -18.88 -12.28 9.57
CA LYS A 45 -18.26 -12.26 8.23
C LYS A 45 -18.81 -11.17 7.29
N TYR A 46 -20.10 -10.84 7.37
CA TYR A 46 -20.70 -9.78 6.57
C TYR A 46 -20.23 -8.41 7.05
N LEU A 47 -20.05 -8.25 8.37
CA LEU A 47 -19.50 -7.03 8.94
C LEU A 47 -18.02 -6.86 8.57
N ASN A 48 -17.23 -7.95 8.58
CA ASN A 48 -15.86 -7.93 8.05
C ASN A 48 -15.85 -7.48 6.58
N PHE A 49 -16.70 -8.06 5.74
CA PHE A 49 -16.80 -7.66 4.34
C PHE A 49 -17.16 -6.17 4.19
N PHE A 50 -18.17 -5.69 4.92
CA PHE A 50 -18.60 -4.29 4.86
C PHE A 50 -17.50 -3.31 5.31
N LEU A 51 -16.96 -3.51 6.52
CA LEU A 51 -15.93 -2.63 7.08
C LEU A 51 -14.63 -2.70 6.28
N GLY A 52 -14.22 -3.90 5.87
CA GLY A 52 -13.04 -4.11 5.04
C GLY A 52 -13.19 -3.47 3.66
N THR A 53 -14.38 -3.50 3.06
CA THR A 53 -14.62 -2.90 1.73
C THR A 53 -14.74 -1.38 1.82
N PHE A 54 -15.72 -0.87 2.55
CA PHE A 54 -16.11 0.55 2.48
C PHE A 54 -15.33 1.43 3.44
N CYS A 55 -15.09 0.95 4.67
CA CYS A 55 -14.42 1.75 5.70
C CYS A 55 -12.89 1.61 5.66
N SER A 56 -12.34 0.74 4.82
CA SER A 56 -10.90 0.49 4.71
C SER A 56 -10.44 0.43 3.26
N GLY A 57 -10.72 -0.66 2.55
CA GLY A 57 -10.16 -0.93 1.22
C GLY A 57 -10.37 0.21 0.22
N TYR A 58 -11.61 0.63 0.00
CA TYR A 58 -11.91 1.69 -0.97
C TYR A 58 -11.26 3.04 -0.61
N VAL A 59 -11.09 3.34 0.68
CA VAL A 59 -10.43 4.56 1.15
C VAL A 59 -8.95 4.60 0.73
N ILE A 60 -8.33 3.43 0.54
CA ILE A 60 -6.94 3.28 0.09
C ILE A 60 -6.83 2.66 -1.30
N PHE A 61 -7.89 2.72 -2.11
CA PHE A 61 -7.93 2.21 -3.49
C PHE A 61 -7.57 0.72 -3.61
N GLN A 62 -8.08 -0.09 -2.68
CA GLN A 62 -7.95 -1.54 -2.64
C GLN A 62 -9.34 -2.20 -2.62
N THR A 63 -9.52 -3.26 -3.41
CA THR A 63 -10.76 -4.04 -3.37
C THR A 63 -10.64 -5.16 -2.34
N PHE A 64 -11.71 -5.41 -1.59
CA PHE A 64 -11.72 -6.49 -0.60
C PHE A 64 -11.41 -7.84 -1.24
N ARG A 65 -12.05 -8.15 -2.37
CA ARG A 65 -11.88 -9.43 -3.04
C ARG A 65 -10.51 -9.55 -3.70
N GLY A 66 -10.00 -8.50 -4.34
CA GLY A 66 -8.66 -8.48 -4.92
C GLY A 66 -7.60 -8.76 -3.86
N TYR A 67 -7.65 -8.01 -2.77
CA TYR A 67 -6.73 -8.20 -1.64
C TYR A 67 -6.87 -9.58 -1.00
N GLN A 68 -8.08 -10.09 -0.79
CA GLN A 68 -8.28 -11.44 -0.23
C GLN A 68 -7.68 -12.53 -1.14
N VAL A 69 -7.83 -12.41 -2.46
CA VAL A 69 -7.27 -13.40 -3.39
C VAL A 69 -5.75 -13.32 -3.42
N SER A 70 -5.16 -12.13 -3.60
CA SER A 70 -3.70 -12.00 -3.65
C SER A 70 -3.06 -12.37 -2.31
N HIS A 71 -3.60 -11.88 -1.21
CA HIS A 71 -2.99 -12.01 0.12
C HIS A 71 -3.33 -13.34 0.80
N VAL A 72 -4.62 -13.58 1.07
CA VAL A 72 -5.05 -14.74 1.88
C VAL A 72 -4.93 -16.04 1.11
N LYS A 73 -5.28 -16.04 -0.18
CA LYS A 73 -5.35 -17.27 -0.97
C LYS A 73 -4.04 -17.62 -1.69
N ASN A 74 -3.27 -16.62 -2.09
CA ASN A 74 -2.08 -16.84 -2.93
C ASN A 74 -0.76 -16.52 -2.18
N HIS A 75 -0.70 -15.49 -1.36
CA HIS A 75 0.52 -15.15 -0.62
C HIS A 75 0.73 -16.06 0.60
N HIS A 76 -0.20 -16.05 1.58
CA HIS A 76 -0.05 -16.84 2.82
C HIS A 76 0.24 -18.33 2.61
N PRO A 77 -0.48 -19.04 1.71
CA PRO A 77 -0.24 -20.49 1.52
C PRO A 77 1.08 -20.81 0.81
N TYR A 78 1.67 -19.84 0.10
CA TYR A 78 2.82 -20.06 -0.76
C TYR A 78 4.02 -19.17 -0.42
N LEU A 79 4.02 -18.55 0.77
CA LEU A 79 4.97 -17.54 1.21
C LEU A 79 6.43 -17.86 0.81
N GLY A 80 7.05 -16.95 0.06
CA GLY A 80 8.46 -17.07 -0.34
C GLY A 80 8.77 -18.16 -1.39
N THR A 81 7.75 -18.82 -1.94
CA THR A 81 7.90 -19.75 -3.07
C THR A 81 7.60 -19.04 -4.39
N ASP A 82 7.88 -19.70 -5.52
CA ASP A 82 7.54 -19.17 -6.85
C ASP A 82 6.02 -19.02 -7.10
N ARG A 83 5.16 -19.50 -6.20
CA ARG A 83 3.71 -19.28 -6.28
C ARG A 83 3.23 -18.08 -5.46
N ASP A 84 4.12 -17.46 -4.68
CA ASP A 84 3.81 -16.24 -3.94
C ASP A 84 3.85 -15.03 -4.90
N PRO A 85 2.72 -14.35 -5.14
CA PRO A 85 2.67 -13.19 -6.03
C PRO A 85 3.56 -12.04 -5.55
N ASP A 86 3.73 -11.87 -4.24
CA ASP A 86 4.58 -10.81 -3.69
C ASP A 86 6.05 -11.13 -3.95
N TYR A 87 6.44 -12.41 -3.78
CA TYR A 87 7.79 -12.86 -4.10
C TYR A 87 8.12 -12.72 -5.59
N GLN A 88 7.17 -13.03 -6.48
CA GLN A 88 7.31 -12.81 -7.92
C GLN A 88 7.52 -11.33 -8.25
N GLY A 89 6.70 -10.44 -7.67
CA GLY A 89 6.86 -9.00 -7.84
C GLY A 89 8.24 -8.49 -7.41
N LEU A 90 8.80 -9.02 -6.31
CA LEU A 90 10.16 -8.67 -5.87
C LEU A 90 11.25 -9.13 -6.86
N LYS A 91 11.09 -10.33 -7.45
CA LYS A 91 12.01 -10.86 -8.47
C LYS A 91 11.93 -10.06 -9.77
N GLU A 92 10.73 -9.76 -10.24
CA GLU A 92 10.48 -8.96 -11.45
C GLU A 92 11.09 -7.56 -11.34
N ASN A 93 11.01 -6.95 -10.16
CA ASN A 93 11.63 -5.66 -9.89
C ASN A 93 13.15 -5.74 -9.63
N GLY A 94 13.75 -6.94 -9.64
CA GLY A 94 15.18 -7.13 -9.40
C GLY A 94 15.61 -6.77 -7.98
N ILE A 95 14.71 -6.92 -7.00
CA ILE A 95 14.97 -6.62 -5.58
C ILE A 95 15.58 -7.85 -4.87
N CYS A 96 15.17 -9.05 -5.28
CA CYS A 96 15.66 -10.33 -4.75
C CYS A 96 15.96 -11.34 -5.86
N GLY A 97 16.52 -12.49 -5.48
CA GLY A 97 16.89 -13.55 -6.42
C GLY A 97 18.16 -13.24 -7.23
N ILE A 98 18.35 -13.98 -8.33
CA ILE A 98 19.55 -13.92 -9.18
C ILE A 98 19.71 -12.58 -9.92
N HIS A 99 18.63 -11.82 -10.10
CA HIS A 99 18.62 -10.53 -10.80
C HIS A 99 18.76 -9.33 -9.85
N ARG A 100 19.07 -9.58 -8.56
CA ARG A 100 19.31 -8.52 -7.58
C ARG A 100 20.56 -7.73 -7.94
N THR A 101 20.38 -6.46 -8.29
CA THR A 101 21.49 -5.51 -8.49
C THR A 101 21.23 -4.23 -7.69
N SER A 102 22.30 -3.56 -7.27
CA SER A 102 22.19 -2.26 -6.59
C SER A 102 21.45 -1.21 -7.43
N GLU A 103 21.54 -1.28 -8.76
CA GLU A 103 20.84 -0.36 -9.64
C GLU A 103 19.34 -0.65 -9.72
N ASN A 104 18.92 -1.92 -9.79
CA ASN A 104 17.50 -2.30 -9.75
C ASN A 104 16.86 -1.88 -8.42
N VAL A 105 17.55 -2.09 -7.30
CA VAL A 105 17.07 -1.65 -5.98
C VAL A 105 16.96 -0.12 -5.92
N LYS A 106 17.95 0.63 -6.42
CA LYS A 106 17.88 2.10 -6.50
C LYS A 106 16.72 2.56 -7.38
N ARG A 107 16.50 1.93 -8.54
CA ARG A 107 15.37 2.22 -9.42
C ARG A 107 14.03 1.99 -8.72
N TYR A 108 13.89 0.86 -8.03
CA TYR A 108 12.68 0.55 -7.27
C TYR A 108 12.45 1.58 -6.16
N LEU A 109 13.46 1.89 -5.35
CA LEU A 109 13.35 2.92 -4.31
C LEU A 109 12.96 4.29 -4.89
N ARG A 110 13.54 4.70 -6.03
CA ARG A 110 13.14 5.94 -6.73
C ARG A 110 11.67 5.91 -7.15
N SER A 111 11.18 4.77 -7.66
CA SER A 111 9.79 4.64 -8.10
C SER A 111 8.77 4.81 -6.97
N LEU A 112 9.12 4.49 -5.72
CA LEU A 112 8.25 4.71 -4.55
C LEU A 112 7.96 6.19 -4.28
N PHE A 113 8.86 7.09 -4.71
CA PHE A 113 8.73 8.53 -4.53
C PHE A 113 8.23 9.24 -5.80
N LEU A 114 8.00 8.51 -6.90
CA LEU A 114 7.49 9.06 -8.14
C LEU A 114 6.01 8.71 -8.30
N PRO A 115 5.16 9.68 -8.70
CA PRO A 115 3.72 9.43 -8.86
C PRO A 115 3.40 8.52 -10.04
N ILE A 116 4.39 8.19 -10.89
CA ILE A 116 4.24 7.34 -12.08
C ILE A 116 3.69 5.97 -11.69
N ALA A 117 4.19 5.36 -10.62
CA ALA A 117 3.70 4.07 -10.15
C ALA A 117 2.23 4.16 -9.70
N SER A 118 1.88 5.20 -8.95
CA SER A 118 0.51 5.46 -8.51
C SER A 118 -0.44 5.73 -9.68
N PHE A 119 0.00 6.47 -10.69
CA PHE A 119 -0.80 6.77 -11.87
C PHE A 119 -1.05 5.52 -12.73
N ASN A 120 -0.01 4.71 -12.97
CA ASN A 120 -0.15 3.44 -13.68
C ASN A 120 -1.09 2.47 -12.95
N TYR A 121 -1.04 2.45 -11.62
CA TYR A 121 -1.96 1.65 -10.82
C TYR A 121 -3.41 2.13 -10.93
N LEU A 122 -3.65 3.45 -10.94
CA LEU A 122 -4.99 3.99 -11.17
C LEU A 122 -5.52 3.66 -12.56
N LEU A 123 -4.68 3.74 -13.60
CA LEU A 123 -5.04 3.34 -14.96
C LEU A 123 -5.37 1.85 -15.07
N TYR A 124 -4.65 1.00 -14.33
CA TYR A 124 -4.95 -0.44 -14.27
C TYR A 124 -6.34 -0.76 -13.66
N LEU A 125 -6.88 0.14 -12.84
CA LEU A 125 -8.18 -0.04 -12.19
C LEU A 125 -9.39 0.44 -13.03
N ILE A 126 -9.16 1.09 -14.18
CA ILE A 126 -10.19 1.61 -15.10
C ILE A 126 -10.25 0.72 -16.34
#